data_AF-A0A9E5GS81-F1
#
_entry.id   AF-A0A9E5GS81-F1
#
_cell.length_a   1.000
_cell.length_b   1.000
_cell.length_c   1.000
_cell.angle_alpha   90.00
_cell.angle_beta   90.00
_cell.angle_gamma   90.00
#
_symmetry.space_group_name_H-M   'P 1'
#
loop_
_entity.id
_entity.type
_entity.pdbx_description
1 polymer ?
#
loop_
_entity_poly.entity_id
_entity_poly.type
_entity_poly.pdbx_seq_one_letter_code
_entity_poly.pdbx_strand_id
1 'polypeptide(L)'
;MSTESELLVKEYSKNPINNFKMKDATIHQHEGNFICGDDIVVYLKIEDKKIKEYSFDGNCSAITTAGASYLSELIVGKDITDILTWNYQTMLDN
;
A
#
# COMPACT_ATOMS: atom_id res chain seq x y z
N MET A 1 -11.57 5.55 17.29
CA MET A 1 -10.67 6.25 16.34
C MET A 1 -10.69 7.71 16.71
N SER A 2 -9.53 8.37 16.77
CA SER A 2 -9.50 9.84 16.85
C SER A 2 -10.03 10.41 15.53
N THR A 3 -10.62 11.60 15.59
CA THR A 3 -11.20 12.29 14.42
C THR A 3 -10.20 12.46 13.27
N GLU A 4 -8.90 12.56 13.59
CA GLU A 4 -7.82 12.71 12.62
C GLU A 4 -7.59 11.46 11.76
N SER A 5 -7.60 10.26 12.36
CA SER A 5 -7.43 9.02 11.61
C SER A 5 -8.57 8.79 10.61
N GLU A 6 -9.78 9.20 10.98
CA GLU A 6 -10.96 9.08 10.13
C GLU A 6 -10.89 10.03 8.92
N LEU A 7 -10.36 11.25 9.12
CA LEU A 7 -10.10 12.18 8.02
C LEU A 7 -9.04 11.67 7.06
N LEU A 8 -7.96 11.05 7.57
CA LEU A 8 -6.92 10.44 6.73
C LEU A 8 -7.48 9.31 5.89
N VAL A 9 -8.22 8.37 6.49
CA VAL A 9 -8.86 7.28 5.75
C VAL A 9 -9.78 7.83 4.67
N LYS A 10 -10.55 8.88 4.97
CA LYS A 10 -11.45 9.50 4.00
C LYS A 10 -10.69 10.15 2.83
N GLU A 11 -9.58 10.82 3.08
CA GLU A 11 -8.78 11.46 2.03
C GLU A 11 -8.14 10.41 1.11
N TYR A 12 -7.39 9.48 1.68
CA TYR A 12 -6.65 8.48 0.91
C TYR A 12 -7.57 7.45 0.23
N SER A 13 -8.78 7.22 0.73
CA SER A 13 -9.76 6.36 0.05
C SER A 13 -10.48 7.08 -1.09
N LYS A 14 -10.71 8.38 -0.99
CA LYS A 14 -11.39 9.17 -2.02
C LYS A 14 -10.44 9.53 -3.17
N ASN A 15 -9.19 9.84 -2.84
CA ASN A 15 -8.15 10.22 -3.79
C ASN A 15 -6.92 9.32 -3.61
N PRO A 16 -7.01 8.03 -3.97
CA PRO A 16 -5.89 7.11 -3.76
C PRO A 16 -4.71 7.46 -4.67
N ILE A 17 -3.52 7.41 -4.10
CA ILE A 17 -2.24 7.66 -4.76
C ILE A 17 -1.72 6.32 -5.27
N ASN A 18 -1.15 6.30 -6.47
CA ASN A 18 -0.61 5.09 -7.09
C ASN A 18 -1.64 3.95 -7.29
N ASN A 19 -2.92 4.30 -7.49
CA ASN A 19 -3.97 3.33 -7.83
C ASN A 19 -4.01 3.11 -9.35
N PHE A 20 -3.20 2.16 -9.83
CA PHE A 20 -3.19 1.70 -11.22
C PHE A 20 -2.48 0.36 -11.33
N LYS A 21 -2.77 -0.37 -12.41
CA LYS A 21 -2.05 -1.59 -12.77
C LYS A 21 -0.69 -1.27 -13.43
N MET A 22 0.40 -1.54 -12.74
CA MET A 22 1.77 -1.38 -13.26
C MET A 22 2.11 -2.51 -14.24
N LYS A 23 2.57 -2.14 -15.44
CA LYS A 23 2.86 -3.11 -16.53
C LYS A 23 4.25 -3.73 -16.42
N ASP A 24 5.21 -2.98 -15.89
CA ASP A 24 6.63 -3.32 -15.79
C ASP A 24 7.06 -3.62 -14.34
N ALA A 25 6.12 -4.10 -13.52
CA ALA A 25 6.40 -4.51 -12.15
C ALA A 25 7.38 -5.69 -12.12
N THR A 26 8.34 -5.64 -11.19
CA THR A 26 9.26 -6.76 -10.92
C THR A 26 8.51 -7.92 -10.26
N ILE A 27 7.60 -7.59 -9.35
CA ILE A 27 6.73 -8.54 -8.68
C ILE A 27 5.34 -7.93 -8.51
N HIS A 28 4.32 -8.77 -8.60
CA HIS A 28 2.96 -8.43 -8.21
C HIS A 28 2.38 -9.56 -7.38
N GLN A 29 1.49 -9.23 -6.46
CA GLN A 29 0.77 -10.19 -5.62
C GLN A 29 -0.70 -9.77 -5.52
N HIS A 30 -1.57 -10.75 -5.71
CA HIS A 30 -3.01 -10.59 -5.53
C HIS A 30 -3.40 -11.21 -4.20
N GLU A 31 -4.17 -10.49 -3.41
CA GLU A 31 -4.80 -10.99 -2.19
C GLU A 31 -6.26 -10.58 -2.14
N GLY A 32 -7.09 -11.48 -1.63
CA GLY A 32 -8.52 -11.25 -1.54
C GLY A 32 -9.10 -11.80 -0.24
N ASN A 33 -9.95 -11.03 0.41
CA ASN A 33 -10.67 -11.45 1.61
C ASN A 33 -12.17 -11.56 1.32
N PHE A 34 -12.65 -12.79 1.12
CA PHE A 34 -14.06 -13.08 0.83
C PHE A 34 -15.03 -12.59 1.92
N ILE A 35 -14.58 -12.47 3.17
CA ILE A 35 -15.44 -12.06 4.29
C ILE A 35 -15.87 -10.59 4.15
N CYS A 36 -14.95 -9.71 3.76
CA CYS A 36 -15.24 -8.27 3.56
C CYS A 36 -15.45 -7.89 2.09
N GLY A 37 -15.12 -8.78 1.16
CA GLY A 37 -15.20 -8.52 -0.28
C GLY A 37 -14.04 -7.68 -0.81
N ASP A 38 -12.97 -7.51 -0.04
CA ASP A 38 -11.77 -6.82 -0.52
C ASP A 38 -11.01 -7.71 -1.50
N ASP A 39 -10.65 -7.15 -2.64
CA ASP A 39 -9.82 -7.76 -3.68
C ASP A 39 -8.77 -6.73 -4.08
N ILE A 40 -7.49 -7.02 -3.80
CA ILE A 40 -6.37 -6.11 -4.04
C ILE A 40 -5.23 -6.82 -4.76
N VAL A 41 -4.63 -6.11 -5.73
CA VAL A 41 -3.37 -6.49 -6.35
C VAL A 41 -2.35 -5.40 -6.10
N VAL A 42 -1.22 -5.76 -5.49
CA VAL A 42 -0.09 -4.88 -5.24
C VAL A 42 1.01 -5.16 -6.25
N TYR A 43 1.63 -4.10 -6.76
CA TYR A 43 2.72 -4.13 -7.73
C TYR A 43 3.94 -3.42 -7.16
N LEU A 44 5.12 -4.03 -7.30
CA LEU A 44 6.39 -3.46 -6.90
C LEU A 44 7.39 -3.52 -8.04
N LYS A 45 8.03 -2.38 -8.31
CA LYS A 45 9.24 -2.30 -9.13
C LYS A 45 10.45 -2.19 -8.23
N ILE A 46 11.36 -3.15 -8.34
CA ILE A 46 12.54 -3.26 -7.48
C ILE A 46 13.79 -3.14 -8.35
N GLU A 47 14.65 -2.18 -8.03
CA GLU A 47 15.95 -2.00 -8.67
C GLU A 47 17.00 -1.75 -7.60
N ASP A 48 18.17 -2.37 -7.73
CA ASP A 48 19.28 -2.23 -6.77
C ASP A 48 18.88 -2.47 -5.30
N LYS A 49 18.01 -3.47 -5.07
CA LYS A 49 17.41 -3.81 -3.76
C LYS A 49 16.52 -2.72 -3.15
N LYS A 50 16.17 -1.67 -3.89
CA LYS A 50 15.26 -0.62 -3.44
C LYS A 50 13.92 -0.71 -4.15
N ILE A 51 12.86 -0.35 -3.45
CA ILE A 51 11.54 -0.17 -4.08
C ILE A 51 11.59 1.15 -4.84
N LYS A 52 11.60 1.07 -6.17
CA LYS A 52 11.59 2.25 -7.06
C LYS A 52 10.19 2.80 -7.23
N GLU A 53 9.23 1.90 -7.35
CA GLU A 53 7.84 2.24 -7.62
C GLU A 53 6.93 1.20 -6.97
N TYR A 54 5.78 1.68 -6.51
CA TYR A 54 4.71 0.88 -5.95
C TYR A 54 3.42 1.35 -6.61
N SER A 55 2.54 0.40 -6.94
CA SER A 55 1.16 0.71 -7.28
C SER A 55 0.24 -0.39 -6.78
N PHE A 56 -1.06 -0.11 -6.74
CA PHE A 56 -2.06 -1.11 -6.43
C PHE A 56 -3.28 -0.95 -7.35
N ASP A 57 -4.04 -2.02 -7.50
CA ASP A 57 -5.28 -2.08 -8.27
C ASP A 57 -6.26 -3.01 -7.54
N GLY A 58 -7.55 -2.93 -7.85
CA GLY A 58 -8.57 -3.79 -7.27
C GLY A 58 -9.73 -3.04 -6.60
N ASN A 59 -10.70 -3.80 -6.11
CA ASN A 59 -11.89 -3.30 -5.46
C ASN A 59 -11.82 -3.58 -3.96
N CYS A 60 -11.59 -2.54 -3.16
CA CYS A 60 -11.42 -2.67 -1.72
C CYS A 60 -12.26 -1.66 -0.96
N SER A 61 -12.52 -1.97 0.31
CA SER A 61 -13.09 -1.07 1.30
C SER A 61 -12.25 0.20 1.47
N ALA A 62 -12.87 1.26 1.99
CA ALA A 62 -12.20 2.54 2.19
C ALA A 62 -10.93 2.43 3.06
N ILE A 63 -10.94 1.55 4.06
CA ILE A 63 -9.78 1.34 4.94
C ILE A 63 -8.64 0.68 4.17
N THR A 64 -8.93 -0.38 3.42
CA THR A 64 -7.93 -1.11 2.63
C THR A 64 -7.35 -0.22 1.53
N THR A 65 -8.19 0.53 0.82
CA THR A 65 -7.75 1.50 -0.20
C THR A 65 -6.88 2.60 0.40
N ALA A 66 -7.28 3.17 1.55
CA ALA A 66 -6.50 4.20 2.22
C ALA A 66 -5.14 3.67 2.69
N GLY A 67 -5.11 2.46 3.28
CA GLY A 67 -3.88 1.82 3.73
C GLY A 67 -2.93 1.50 2.58
N ALA A 68 -3.44 0.94 1.48
CA ALA A 68 -2.64 0.64 0.29
C ALA A 68 -2.09 1.92 -0.38
N SER A 69 -2.89 2.98 -0.40
CA SER A 69 -2.49 4.30 -0.90
C SER A 69 -1.36 4.91 -0.06
N TYR A 70 -1.55 4.97 1.26
CA TYR A 70 -0.57 5.52 2.20
C TYR A 70 0.73 4.73 2.24
N LEU A 71 0.66 3.39 2.11
CA LEU A 71 1.84 2.53 2.08
C LEU A 71 2.84 2.95 1.00
N SER A 72 2.35 3.46 -0.13
CA SER A 72 3.20 3.92 -1.24
C SER A 72 4.17 5.03 -0.82
N GLU A 73 3.74 5.94 0.06
CA GLU A 73 4.58 7.03 0.58
C GLU A 73 5.63 6.51 1.57
N LEU A 74 5.31 5.45 2.30
CA LEU A 74 6.20 4.88 3.30
C LEU A 74 7.33 4.07 2.69
N ILE A 75 7.06 3.26 1.66
CA ILE A 75 8.01 2.22 1.21
C ILE A 75 8.84 2.61 -0.02
N VAL A 76 8.36 3.56 -0.83
CA VAL A 76 9.08 3.97 -2.05
C VAL A 76 10.41 4.65 -1.68
N GLY A 77 11.48 4.20 -2.31
CA GLY A 77 12.85 4.66 -2.08
C GLY A 77 13.62 3.91 -0.99
N LYS A 78 12.93 3.07 -0.18
CA LYS A 78 13.56 2.28 0.88
C LYS A 78 14.15 0.97 0.35
N ASP A 79 15.10 0.42 1.10
CA ASP A 79 15.71 -0.87 0.82
C ASP A 79 14.74 -2.00 1.23
N ILE A 80 14.63 -3.03 0.40
CA ILE A 80 13.75 -4.16 0.66
C ILE A 80 14.13 -4.90 1.93
N THR A 81 15.42 -4.97 2.26
CA THR A 81 15.90 -5.64 3.47
C THR A 81 15.48 -4.92 4.74
N ASP A 82 15.37 -3.59 4.71
CA ASP A 82 14.83 -2.78 5.80
C ASP A 82 13.33 -3.04 5.98
N ILE A 83 12.56 -2.92 4.89
CA ILE A 83 11.10 -3.11 4.91
C ILE A 83 10.71 -4.50 5.42
N LEU A 84 11.47 -5.54 5.05
CA LEU A 84 11.19 -6.90 5.51
C LEU A 84 11.37 -7.10 7.03
N THR A 85 11.99 -6.15 7.73
CA THR A 85 12.09 -6.16 9.20
C THR A 85 10.97 -5.38 9.89
N TRP A 86 10.16 -4.65 9.12
CA TRP A 86 9.11 -3.81 9.67
C TRP A 86 8.03 -4.67 10.32
N ASN A 87 7.56 -4.18 11.45
CA ASN A 87 6.44 -4.75 12.18
C ASN A 87 5.49 -3.63 12.61
N TYR A 88 4.46 -3.99 13.38
CA TYR A 88 3.47 -3.03 13.86
C TYR A 88 4.09 -1.85 14.60
N GLN A 89 5.11 -2.07 15.43
CA GLN A 89 5.77 -0.98 16.16
C GLN A 89 6.50 -0.03 15.20
N THR A 90 7.21 -0.58 14.21
CA THR A 90 7.88 0.22 13.18
C THR A 90 6.90 1.12 12.44
N MET A 91 5.69 0.64 12.16
CA MET A 91 4.65 1.43 11.49
C MET A 91 4.06 2.54 12.37
N LEU A 92 4.13 2.42 13.70
CA LEU A 92 3.66 3.45 14.63
C LEU A 92 4.69 4.55 14.89
N ASP A 93 5.98 4.22 14.74
CA ASP A 93 7.09 5.12 15.03
C ASP A 93 7.45 6.03 13.84
N ASN A 94 6.91 5.75 12.64
CA ASN A 94 7.07 6.56 11.43
C ASN A 94 5.87 7.50 11.24
#